data_AF-A0A5D0MQH4-F1
#
_entry.id   AF-A0A5D0MQH4-F1
#
_cell.length_a   1.000
_cell.length_b   1.000
_cell.length_c   1.000
_cell.angle_alpha   90.00
_cell.angle_beta   90.00
_cell.angle_gamma   90.00
#
_symmetry.space_group_name_H-M   'P 1'
#
loop_
_entity.id
_entity.type
_entity.pdbx_description
1 polymer ?
#
loop_
_entity_poly.entity_id
_entity_poly.type
_entity_poly.pdbx_seq_one_letter_code
_entity_poly.pdbx_strand_id
1 'polypeptide(L)'
;MPWRPSPASLSYAPPAYPSHDYKGEGEIITIRCVGEVVGHMTRKDGDWTAIGWLPRPGLSEAAGIVREIVEDILREFSRDGRPMVDALAEVLNKTQHDRPVTGPLDGFRHPLADEDTQ
;
A
#
# COMPACT_ATOMS: atom_id res chain seq x y z
N MET A 1 21.06 5.57 -28.31
CA MET A 1 20.19 5.24 -27.15
C MET A 1 20.57 6.20 -26.02
N PRO A 2 19.60 6.85 -25.36
CA PRO A 2 19.91 7.81 -24.31
C PRO A 2 20.46 7.12 -23.06
N TRP A 3 21.33 7.85 -22.37
CA TRP A 3 22.11 7.50 -21.18
C TRP A 3 21.24 6.90 -20.06
N ARG A 4 21.54 5.65 -19.66
CA ARG A 4 21.08 5.10 -18.37
C ARG A 4 22.12 5.48 -17.31
N PRO A 5 21.74 6.15 -16.21
CA PRO A 5 22.58 6.19 -15.02
C PRO A 5 22.80 4.75 -14.52
N SER A 6 24.02 4.50 -14.05
CA SER A 6 24.57 3.22 -13.56
C SER A 6 23.62 2.38 -12.69
N PRO A 7 23.84 1.05 -12.61
CA PRO A 7 22.94 0.12 -11.95
C PRO A 7 22.88 0.42 -10.45
N ALA A 8 21.66 0.39 -9.91
CA ALA A 8 21.31 0.34 -8.49
C ALA A 8 22.49 0.60 -7.53
N SER A 9 22.63 1.83 -7.05
CA SER A 9 23.42 2.11 -5.86
C SER A 9 22.83 1.27 -4.71
N LEU A 10 23.46 0.13 -4.40
CA LEU A 10 23.08 -0.82 -3.34
C LEU A 10 23.32 -0.25 -1.92
N SER A 11 23.26 1.07 -1.75
CA SER A 11 23.59 1.78 -0.51
C SER A 11 22.40 2.49 0.13
N TYR A 12 21.18 2.33 -0.39
CA TYR A 12 20.01 3.02 0.14
C TYR A 12 18.89 2.04 0.52
N ALA A 13 19.12 1.31 1.61
CA ALA A 13 18.03 0.77 2.42
C ALA A 13 17.77 1.79 3.55
N PRO A 14 16.65 2.52 3.55
CA PRO A 14 16.35 3.40 4.67
C PRO A 14 16.04 2.54 5.92
N PRO A 15 16.51 2.95 7.12
CA PRO A 15 16.30 2.19 8.37
C PRO A 15 14.83 2.06 8.79
N ALA A 16 13.94 2.81 8.14
CA ALA A 16 12.49 2.65 8.15
C ALA A 16 11.94 3.28 6.86
N TYR A 17 10.81 2.78 6.33
CA TYR A 17 10.16 3.45 5.20
C TYR A 17 9.78 4.89 5.58
N PRO A 18 9.89 5.85 4.65
CA PRO A 18 9.39 7.20 4.88
C PRO A 18 7.89 7.14 5.18
N SER A 19 7.44 7.95 6.15
CA SER A 19 6.02 8.06 6.47
C SER A 19 5.25 8.55 5.24
N HIS A 20 4.22 7.81 4.84
CA HIS A 20 3.38 8.19 3.70
C HIS A 20 2.61 9.48 3.99
N ASP A 21 2.65 10.44 3.05
CA ASP A 21 1.92 11.70 3.12
C ASP A 21 0.51 11.52 2.53
N TYR A 22 -0.50 11.48 3.41
CA TYR A 22 -1.91 11.35 3.04
C TYR A 22 -2.56 12.68 2.63
N LYS A 23 -1.80 13.58 1.98
CA LYS A 23 -2.30 14.89 1.55
C LYS A 23 -2.18 15.11 0.05
N GLY A 24 -3.17 15.79 -0.53
CA GLY A 24 -3.26 16.05 -1.96
C GLY A 24 -3.70 14.84 -2.77
N GLU A 25 -3.48 14.88 -4.08
CA GLU A 25 -3.83 13.78 -4.98
C GLU A 25 -2.84 12.61 -4.88
N GLY A 26 -3.41 11.42 -5.00
CA GLY A 26 -2.66 10.17 -5.05
C GLY A 26 -3.44 9.06 -5.71
N GLU A 27 -2.80 7.91 -5.84
CA GLU A 27 -3.42 6.69 -6.32
C GLU A 27 -3.80 5.81 -5.14
N ILE A 28 -5.02 5.28 -5.22
CA ILE A 28 -5.64 4.42 -4.22
C ILE A 28 -5.88 3.06 -4.87
N ILE A 29 -5.39 2.01 -4.23
CA ILE A 29 -5.53 0.62 -4.66
C ILE A 29 -6.29 -0.12 -3.57
N THR A 30 -7.46 -0.65 -3.89
CA THR A 30 -8.32 -1.37 -2.93
C THR A 30 -7.98 -2.85 -2.95
N ILE A 31 -7.55 -3.39 -1.81
CA ILE A 31 -7.29 -4.81 -1.61
C ILE A 31 -8.57 -5.51 -1.15
N ARG A 32 -8.86 -6.68 -1.72
CA ARG A 32 -10.09 -7.43 -1.51
C ARG A 32 -9.87 -8.89 -1.14
N CYS A 33 -10.88 -9.47 -0.50
CA CYS A 33 -11.00 -10.91 -0.26
C CYS A 33 -12.47 -11.30 -0.49
N VAL A 34 -12.76 -12.10 -1.52
CA VAL A 34 -14.10 -12.65 -1.80
C VAL A 34 -15.21 -11.57 -1.77
N GLY A 35 -14.92 -10.38 -2.30
CA GLY A 35 -15.85 -9.24 -2.35
C GLY A 35 -15.78 -8.29 -1.16
N GLU A 36 -15.19 -8.68 -0.04
CA GLU A 36 -14.92 -7.82 1.11
C GLU A 36 -13.70 -6.93 0.86
N VAL A 37 -13.76 -5.67 1.29
CA VAL A 37 -12.61 -4.75 1.28
C VAL A 37 -11.74 -5.04 2.50
N VAL A 38 -10.48 -5.42 2.25
CA VAL A 38 -9.49 -5.70 3.29
C VAL A 38 -8.81 -4.42 3.75
N GLY A 39 -8.57 -3.49 2.81
CA GLY A 39 -7.92 -2.22 3.08
C GLY A 39 -7.50 -1.54 1.79
N HIS A 40 -6.80 -0.42 1.95
CA HIS A 40 -6.35 0.40 0.83
C HIS A 40 -4.84 0.62 0.90
N MET A 41 -4.17 0.40 -0.23
CA MET A 41 -2.81 0.89 -0.44
C MET A 41 -2.88 2.24 -1.13
N THR A 42 -2.11 3.22 -0.64
CA THR A 42 -2.09 4.56 -1.19
C THR A 42 -0.69 4.96 -1.59
N ARG A 43 -0.56 5.76 -2.65
CA ARG A 43 0.71 6.41 -3.01
C ARG A 43 0.43 7.82 -3.52
N LYS A 44 1.38 8.73 -3.37
CA LYS A 44 1.25 10.07 -3.94
C LYS A 44 1.59 10.01 -5.42
N ASP A 45 0.92 10.84 -6.23
CA ASP A 45 1.19 10.85 -7.67
C ASP A 45 2.68 11.15 -7.93
N GLY A 46 3.31 10.34 -8.78
CA GLY A 46 4.74 10.40 -9.08
C GLY A 46 5.70 9.95 -7.96
N ASP A 47 5.22 9.60 -6.76
CA ASP A 47 6.05 9.14 -5.64
C ASP A 47 5.98 7.60 -5.48
N TRP A 48 7.09 6.95 -5.82
CA TRP A 48 7.26 5.50 -5.70
C TRP A 48 8.02 5.08 -4.44
N THR A 49 8.38 6.05 -3.59
CA THR A 49 9.23 5.84 -2.43
C THR A 49 8.42 5.70 -1.13
N ALA A 50 7.19 6.22 -1.11
CA ALA A 50 6.31 6.21 0.06
C ALA A 50 4.94 5.62 -0.26
N ILE A 51 4.62 4.48 0.34
CA ILE A 51 3.36 3.76 0.16
C ILE A 51 2.64 3.66 1.50
N GLY A 52 1.37 4.08 1.53
CA GLY A 52 0.48 3.93 2.67
C GLY A 52 -0.24 2.59 2.64
N TRP A 53 -0.49 2.02 3.81
CA TRP A 53 -1.39 0.88 3.99
C TRP A 53 -2.41 1.22 5.07
N LEU A 54 -3.70 1.14 4.70
CA LEU A 54 -4.84 1.45 5.55
C LEU A 54 -5.74 0.22 5.64
N PRO A 55 -5.52 -0.68 6.62
CA PRO A 55 -6.35 -1.86 6.81
C PRO A 55 -7.74 -1.48 7.34
N ARG A 56 -8.77 -2.22 6.91
CA ARG A 56 -10.13 -2.08 7.42
C ARG A 56 -10.27 -2.80 8.77
N PRO A 57 -10.98 -2.23 9.76
CA PRO A 57 -11.37 -2.94 10.99
C PRO A 57 -12.58 -3.88 10.75
N GLY A 58 -12.82 -4.82 11.68
CA GLY A 58 -14.04 -5.65 11.63
C GLY A 58 -14.11 -6.64 10.46
N LEU A 59 -12.95 -7.16 10.03
CA LEU A 59 -12.84 -8.10 8.93
C LEU A 59 -13.37 -9.49 9.28
N SER A 60 -13.89 -10.21 8.28
CA SER A 60 -14.05 -11.66 8.37
C SER A 60 -12.71 -12.37 8.59
N GLU A 61 -12.73 -13.62 9.06
CA GLU A 61 -11.50 -14.42 9.25
C GLU A 61 -10.67 -14.52 7.96
N ALA A 62 -11.33 -14.80 6.83
CA ALA A 62 -10.66 -14.90 5.53
C ALA A 62 -10.02 -13.57 5.10
N ALA A 63 -10.71 -12.44 5.27
CA ALA A 63 -10.17 -11.12 4.99
C ALA A 63 -9.06 -10.73 5.99
N GLY A 64 -9.14 -11.20 7.23
CA GLY A 64 -8.10 -11.07 8.25
C GLY A 64 -6.81 -11.75 7.85
N ILE A 65 -6.88 -12.97 7.29
CA ILE A 65 -5.71 -13.68 6.74
C ILE A 65 -5.07 -12.86 5.60
N VAL A 66 -5.88 -12.29 4.70
CA VAL A 66 -5.34 -11.44 3.62
C VAL A 66 -4.66 -10.19 4.17
N ARG A 67 -5.22 -9.55 5.20
CA ARG A 67 -4.57 -8.43 5.89
C ARG A 67 -3.20 -8.84 6.46
N GLU A 68 -3.14 -9.98 7.13
CA GLU A 68 -1.88 -10.50 7.69
C GLU A 68 -0.85 -10.78 6.60
N ILE A 69 -1.25 -11.36 5.47
CA ILE A 69 -0.37 -11.55 4.30
C ILE A 69 0.22 -10.23 3.82
N VAL A 70 -0.60 -9.17 3.70
CA VAL A 70 -0.13 -7.84 3.29
C VAL A 70 0.87 -7.28 4.30
N GLU A 71 0.53 -7.32 5.59
CA GLU A 71 1.38 -6.79 6.67
C GLU A 71 2.71 -7.54 6.78
N ASP A 72 2.70 -8.86 6.59
CA ASP A 72 3.91 -9.67 6.61
C ASP A 72 4.82 -9.36 5.42
N ILE A 73 4.29 -9.18 4.20
CA ILE A 73 5.07 -8.74 3.04
C ILE A 73 5.73 -7.39 3.31
N LEU A 74 4.96 -6.41 3.81
CA LEU A 74 5.49 -5.08 4.12
C LEU A 74 6.58 -5.14 5.20
N ARG A 75 6.38 -5.98 6.23
CA ARG A 75 7.35 -6.17 7.31
C ARG A 75 8.62 -6.86 6.82
N GLU A 76 8.49 -7.92 6.01
CA GLU A 76 9.63 -8.65 5.44
C GLU A 76 10.48 -7.73 4.57
N PHE A 77 9.86 -6.99 3.65
CA PHE A 77 10.58 -6.08 2.75
C PHE A 77 11.23 -4.93 3.53
N SER A 78 10.56 -4.41 4.55
CA SER A 78 11.16 -3.40 5.44
C SER A 78 12.37 -3.94 6.19
N ARG A 79 12.29 -5.15 6.75
CA ARG A 79 13.38 -5.81 7.47
C ARG A 79 14.59 -6.04 6.56
N ASP A 80 14.33 -6.43 5.32
CA ASP A 80 15.37 -6.76 4.35
C ASP A 80 15.90 -5.51 3.61
N GLY A 81 15.38 -4.31 3.94
CA GLY A 81 15.81 -3.04 3.34
C GLY A 81 15.43 -2.89 1.87
N ARG A 82 14.40 -3.61 1.41
CA ARG A 82 13.97 -3.65 0.01
C ARG A 82 13.08 -2.45 -0.34
N PRO A 83 13.08 -1.99 -1.60
CA PRO A 83 12.21 -0.89 -2.03
C PRO A 83 10.72 -1.17 -1.79
N MET A 84 9.99 -0.15 -1.36
CA MET A 84 8.57 -0.24 -1.04
C MET A 84 7.72 -0.56 -2.29
N VAL A 85 8.14 -0.09 -3.46
CA VAL A 85 7.53 -0.43 -4.75
C VAL A 85 7.56 -1.94 -5.04
N ASP A 86 8.62 -2.64 -4.60
CA ASP A 86 8.70 -4.09 -4.77
C ASP A 86 7.74 -4.80 -3.82
N ALA A 87 7.57 -4.28 -2.59
CA ALA A 87 6.60 -4.80 -1.63
C ALA A 87 5.16 -4.62 -2.15
N LEU A 88 4.85 -3.47 -2.74
CA LEU A 88 3.57 -3.23 -3.42
C LEU A 88 3.36 -4.24 -4.55
N ALA A 89 4.35 -4.42 -5.44
CA ALA A 89 4.22 -5.39 -6.53
C ALA A 89 3.94 -6.81 -5.99
N GLU A 90 4.61 -7.22 -4.91
CA GLU A 90 4.39 -8.51 -4.27
C GLU A 90 3.00 -8.64 -3.65
N VAL A 91 2.49 -7.59 -3.00
CA VAL A 91 1.11 -7.53 -2.51
C VAL A 91 0.11 -7.71 -3.64
N LEU A 92 0.27 -6.96 -4.74
CA LEU A 92 -0.64 -7.04 -5.89
C LEU A 92 -0.60 -8.42 -6.57
N ASN A 93 0.56 -9.09 -6.57
CA ASN A 93 0.69 -10.45 -7.10
C ASN A 93 -0.02 -11.51 -6.24
N LYS A 94 -0.16 -11.28 -4.92
CA LYS A 94 -0.71 -12.25 -3.97
C LYS A 94 -2.13 -11.97 -3.53
N THR A 95 -2.68 -10.81 -3.86
CA THR A 95 -4.00 -10.38 -3.38
C THR A 95 -4.94 -10.00 -4.52
N GLN A 96 -6.23 -10.23 -4.33
CA GLN A 96 -7.24 -9.66 -5.20
C GLN A 96 -7.29 -8.16 -4.95
N HIS A 97 -7.31 -7.36 -6.00
CA HIS A 97 -7.31 -5.90 -5.89
C HIS A 97 -8.07 -5.25 -7.04
N ASP A 98 -8.58 -4.05 -6.78
CA ASP A 98 -9.16 -3.21 -7.82
C ASP A 98 -8.04 -2.48 -8.59
N ARG A 99 -8.37 -2.07 -9.81
CA ARG A 99 -7.52 -1.16 -10.59
C ARG A 99 -7.30 0.16 -9.82
N PRO A 100 -6.08 0.74 -9.85
CA PRO A 100 -5.79 1.99 -9.17
C PRO A 100 -6.76 3.10 -9.58
N VAL A 101 -7.17 3.91 -8.60
CA VAL A 101 -8.00 5.11 -8.82
C VAL A 101 -7.24 6.32 -8.31
N THR A 102 -7.15 7.37 -9.14
CA THR A 102 -6.59 8.65 -8.73
C THR A 102 -7.64 9.47 -7.99
N GLY A 103 -7.28 10.04 -6.84
CA GLY A 103 -8.17 10.89 -6.07
C GLY A 103 -7.46 11.57 -4.90
N PRO A 104 -8.18 12.43 -4.15
CA PRO A 104 -7.63 13.08 -2.97
C PRO A 104 -7.38 12.05 -1.87
N LEU A 105 -6.16 12.06 -1.31
CA LEU A 105 -5.80 11.35 -0.09
C LEU A 105 -6.21 12.14 1.17
N ASP A 106 -6.47 13.44 1.02
CA ASP A 106 -6.89 14.31 2.11
C ASP A 106 -8.17 13.78 2.76
N GLY A 107 -8.07 13.41 4.05
CA GLY A 107 -9.20 12.86 4.77
C GLY A 107 -9.65 11.49 4.27
N PHE A 108 -8.82 10.80 3.48
CA PHE A 108 -9.07 9.42 3.06
C PHE A 108 -9.10 8.53 4.29
N ARG A 109 -10.33 8.31 4.75
CA ARG A 109 -10.71 7.34 5.78
C ARG A 109 -11.47 6.25 5.07
N HIS A 110 -11.42 5.04 5.61
CA HIS A 110 -12.22 3.94 5.07
C HIS A 110 -13.68 4.42 4.92
N PRO A 111 -14.33 4.33 3.74
CA PRO A 111 -15.70 4.83 3.54
C PRO A 111 -16.78 4.12 4.38
N LEU A 112 -16.37 3.19 5.25
CA LEU A 112 -17.23 2.45 6.18
C LEU A 112 -16.89 2.75 7.65
N ALA A 113 -15.88 3.58 7.94
CA ALA A 113 -15.60 4.03 9.30
C ALA A 113 -16.67 5.00 9.84
N ASP A 114 -17.52 5.53 8.96
CA ASP A 114 -18.62 6.43 9.31
C ASP A 114 -19.96 5.70 9.49
N GLU A 115 -20.06 4.38 9.21
CA GLU A 115 -21.32 3.63 9.32
C GLU A 115 -21.68 3.18 10.75
N ASP A 116 -20.77 3.30 11.72
CA ASP A 116 -21.04 2.98 13.14
C ASP A 116 -21.59 4.18 13.95
N THR A 117 -22.05 5.23 13.28
CA THR A 117 -22.69 6.40 13.93
C THR A 117 -24.10 6.67 13.42
N GLN A 118 -25.02 5.72 13.60
CA GLN A 118 -26.47 6.01 13.65
C GLN A 118 -27.13 5.26 14.79
#